data_AF-A0A3F2V5Z4-F1
#
_entry.id   AF-A0A3F2V5Z4-F1
#
_cell.length_a   1.000
_cell.length_b   1.000
_cell.length_c   1.000
_cell.angle_alpha   90.00
_cell.angle_beta   90.00
_cell.angle_gamma   90.00
#
_symmetry.space_group_name_H-M   'P 1'
#
loop_
_entity.id
_entity.type
_entity.pdbx_description
1 polymer ?
#
loop_
_entity_poly.entity_id
_entity_poly.type
_entity_poly.pdbx_seq_one_letter_code
_entity_poly.pdbx_strand_id
1 'polypeptide(L)'
;MSLRLNRHVLEQTRYDSGLLGQLGFVVHPYPDAGHYKVEIYRHDKLQQALLIDVNASSGDSQLSIDLAATEHKRPPQDPCCCDDDSGSNYKSRQLAKGGYALFYVGSGSGGYHVKSYALDPDSKQDSFDSTRLNRGDLFGITLIRPGHYHVTNTPKKRHGKISVEAVSASKTPYQPPEALQIEVDTLTDNNKAVTLTQAQGMVFHASQDDRILIELDADTIKKQQPEENRKTARWSKHRRK
;
A
#
# COMPACT_ATOMS: atom_id res chain seq x y z
N MET A 1 -17.85 21.16 15.19
CA MET A 1 -16.94 20.37 14.35
C MET A 1 -16.56 19.11 15.10
N SER A 2 -16.99 17.93 14.65
CA SER A 2 -16.50 16.65 15.18
C SER A 2 -15.26 16.25 14.41
N LEU A 3 -14.11 16.16 15.08
CA LEU A 3 -12.90 15.59 14.49
C LEU A 3 -13.15 14.09 14.24
N ARG A 4 -13.22 13.65 12.99
CA ARG A 4 -13.29 12.22 12.65
C ARG A 4 -11.86 11.70 12.55
N LEU A 5 -11.38 11.07 13.63
CA LEU A 5 -10.08 10.44 13.67
C LEU A 5 -10.17 9.03 13.07
N ASN A 6 -9.35 8.73 12.06
CA ASN A 6 -9.26 7.38 11.53
C ASN A 6 -8.40 6.51 12.45
N ARG A 7 -9.04 5.87 13.43
CA ARG A 7 -8.35 5.05 14.44
C ARG A 7 -7.60 3.88 13.84
N HIS A 8 -8.06 3.33 12.70
CA HIS A 8 -7.38 2.22 12.02
C HIS A 8 -5.94 2.56 11.68
N VAL A 9 -5.66 3.78 11.20
CA VAL A 9 -4.30 4.22 10.85
C VAL A 9 -3.37 4.27 12.07
N LEU A 10 -3.92 4.61 13.25
CA LEU A 10 -3.15 4.76 14.48
C LEU A 10 -2.96 3.44 15.23
N GLU A 11 -3.91 2.53 15.10
CA GLU A 11 -3.94 1.24 15.81
C GLU A 11 -3.35 0.11 14.96
N GLN A 12 -3.03 0.35 13.68
CA GLN A 12 -2.44 -0.64 12.78
C GLN A 12 -1.05 -1.08 13.25
N THR A 13 -0.91 -2.38 13.50
CA THR A 13 0.34 -3.04 13.92
C THR A 13 0.86 -4.03 12.89
N ARG A 14 0.06 -4.33 11.85
CA ARG A 14 0.39 -5.28 10.79
C ARG A 14 0.19 -4.62 9.43
N TYR A 15 1.14 -4.85 8.54
CA TYR A 15 1.17 -4.29 7.20
C TYR A 15 1.60 -5.36 6.22
N ASP A 16 0.90 -5.49 5.11
CA ASP A 16 1.08 -6.60 4.17
C ASP A 16 0.94 -6.07 2.75
N SER A 17 1.93 -6.31 1.89
CA SER A 17 1.89 -5.89 0.49
C SER A 17 0.72 -6.53 -0.27
N GLY A 18 0.30 -7.72 0.16
CA GLY A 18 -0.86 -8.43 -0.38
C GLY A 18 -2.20 -8.07 0.26
N LEU A 19 -2.23 -7.21 1.28
CA LEU A 19 -3.46 -6.72 1.92
C LEU A 19 -3.30 -5.25 2.28
N LEU A 20 -3.29 -4.40 1.24
CA LEU A 20 -3.00 -2.98 1.37
C LEU A 20 -3.97 -2.27 2.31
N GLY A 21 -3.40 -1.42 3.15
CA GLY A 21 -4.08 -0.45 4.00
C GLY A 21 -3.62 0.98 3.66
N GLN A 22 -4.12 1.96 4.41
CA GLN A 22 -3.90 3.38 4.10
C GLN A 22 -2.44 3.85 4.18
N LEU A 23 -1.59 3.12 4.89
CA LEU A 23 -0.19 3.47 5.10
C LEU A 23 0.76 2.82 4.09
N GLY A 24 0.23 2.03 3.15
CA GLY A 24 1.02 1.36 2.15
C GLY A 24 0.51 1.60 0.73
N PHE A 25 1.38 1.38 -0.24
CA PHE A 25 1.07 1.41 -1.66
C PHE A 25 1.92 0.39 -2.40
N VAL A 26 1.45 -0.03 -3.57
CA VAL A 26 2.24 -0.84 -4.51
C VAL A 26 2.35 -0.09 -5.83
N VAL A 27 3.53 -0.16 -6.44
CA VAL A 27 3.79 0.36 -7.78
C VAL A 27 4.08 -0.80 -8.70
N HIS A 28 3.43 -0.83 -9.86
CA HIS A 28 3.69 -1.80 -10.92
C HIS A 28 4.04 -1.07 -12.23
N PRO A 29 5.19 -1.35 -12.85
CA PRO A 29 5.56 -0.80 -14.15
C PRO A 29 4.84 -1.51 -15.31
N TYR A 30 4.50 -0.74 -16.35
CA TYR A 30 3.94 -1.25 -17.61
C TYR A 30 4.93 -0.97 -18.76
N PRO A 31 5.93 -1.86 -18.98
CA PRO A 31 6.98 -1.62 -19.96
C PRO A 31 6.50 -1.70 -21.41
N ASP A 32 5.47 -2.51 -21.67
CA ASP A 32 4.97 -2.78 -23.01
C ASP A 32 3.65 -2.05 -23.28
N ALA A 33 3.40 -1.76 -24.56
CA ALA A 33 2.14 -1.20 -24.99
C ALA A 33 1.09 -2.31 -25.07
N GLY A 34 -0.16 -2.00 -24.73
CA GLY A 34 -1.25 -2.97 -24.75
C GLY A 34 -2.45 -2.57 -23.91
N HIS A 35 -3.45 -3.43 -23.90
CA HIS A 35 -4.65 -3.29 -23.07
C HIS A 35 -4.56 -4.23 -21.88
N TYR A 36 -4.70 -3.68 -20.68
CA TYR A 36 -4.58 -4.41 -19.43
C TYR A 36 -5.88 -4.32 -18.66
N LYS A 37 -6.36 -5.46 -18.18
CA LYS A 37 -7.47 -5.50 -17.23
C LYS A 37 -6.90 -5.54 -15.82
N VAL A 38 -7.36 -4.61 -15.00
CA VAL A 38 -7.03 -4.52 -13.59
C VAL A 38 -8.24 -4.88 -12.77
N GLU A 39 -8.09 -5.85 -11.88
CA GLU A 39 -9.11 -6.32 -10.96
C GLU A 39 -8.71 -5.95 -9.53
N ILE A 40 -9.64 -5.31 -8.82
CA ILE A 40 -9.45 -4.82 -7.45
C ILE A 40 -10.27 -5.70 -6.53
N TYR A 41 -9.59 -6.31 -5.58
CA TYR A 41 -10.17 -7.21 -4.59
C TYR A 41 -10.07 -6.61 -3.20
N ARG A 42 -11.02 -6.96 -2.33
CA ARG A 42 -10.96 -6.69 -0.91
C ARG A 42 -11.38 -7.95 -0.15
N HIS A 43 -10.51 -8.45 0.72
CA HIS A 43 -10.71 -9.74 1.41
C HIS A 43 -11.18 -10.84 0.43
N ASP A 44 -10.45 -10.98 -0.69
CA ASP A 44 -10.70 -11.97 -1.76
C ASP A 44 -12.03 -11.85 -2.51
N LYS A 45 -12.77 -10.76 -2.30
CA LYS A 45 -13.97 -10.44 -3.08
C LYS A 45 -13.66 -9.38 -4.11
N LEU A 46 -13.95 -9.67 -5.37
CA LEU A 46 -13.85 -8.70 -6.47
C LEU A 46 -14.78 -7.50 -6.16
N GLN A 47 -14.19 -6.31 -6.07
CA GLN A 47 -14.92 -5.07 -5.83
C GLN A 47 -15.21 -4.36 -7.16
N GLN A 48 -14.19 -4.26 -8.02
CA GLN A 48 -14.27 -3.56 -9.29
C GLN A 48 -13.21 -4.09 -10.27
N ALA A 49 -13.48 -3.97 -11.56
CA ALA A 49 -12.46 -4.04 -12.61
C ALA A 49 -12.38 -2.72 -13.39
N LEU A 50 -11.22 -2.44 -13.98
CA LEU A 50 -10.97 -1.31 -14.87
C LEU A 50 -10.01 -1.71 -15.98
N LEU A 51 -9.91 -0.88 -17.02
CA LEU A 51 -8.96 -1.06 -18.11
C LEU A 51 -7.87 0.00 -18.03
N ILE A 52 -6.63 -0.41 -18.29
CA ILE A 52 -5.51 0.47 -18.54
C ILE A 52 -5.08 0.27 -19.99
N ASP A 53 -5.12 1.34 -20.77
CA ASP A 53 -4.58 1.38 -22.12
C ASP A 53 -3.19 1.99 -22.07
N VAL A 54 -2.18 1.17 -22.36
CA VAL A 54 -0.78 1.58 -22.39
C VAL A 54 -0.40 1.89 -23.82
N ASN A 55 -0.26 3.18 -24.13
CA ASN A 55 -0.03 3.67 -25.48
C ASN A 55 1.41 4.16 -25.66
N ALA A 56 2.01 3.85 -26.81
CA ALA A 56 3.40 4.20 -27.12
C ALA A 56 3.63 5.70 -27.41
N SER A 57 2.57 6.47 -27.69
CA SER A 57 2.70 7.80 -28.31
C SER A 57 2.17 8.96 -27.46
N SER A 58 1.39 8.69 -26.40
CA SER A 58 0.78 9.72 -25.56
C SER A 58 0.13 9.11 -24.32
N GLY A 59 0.35 9.73 -23.15
CA GLY A 59 -0.22 9.31 -21.87
C GLY A 59 0.57 9.90 -20.70
N ASP A 60 -0.01 9.85 -19.50
CA ASP A 60 0.74 10.16 -18.28
C ASP A 60 1.75 9.04 -17.99
N SER A 61 2.92 9.39 -17.46
CA SER A 61 3.93 8.41 -17.03
C SER A 61 3.56 7.71 -15.72
N GLN A 62 2.59 8.26 -14.98
CA GLN A 62 2.11 7.73 -13.72
C GLN A 62 0.58 7.71 -13.69
N LEU A 63 0.02 6.59 -13.26
CA LEU A 63 -1.41 6.46 -12.99
C LEU A 63 -1.67 6.11 -11.53
N SER A 64 -2.27 7.04 -10.78
CA SER A 64 -2.63 6.82 -9.37
C SER A 64 -4.05 6.27 -9.24
N ILE A 65 -4.20 5.15 -8.53
CA ILE A 65 -5.47 4.43 -8.37
C ILE A 65 -5.74 4.23 -6.87
N ASP A 66 -6.74 4.94 -6.37
CA ASP A 66 -7.30 4.71 -5.05
C ASP A 66 -8.23 3.48 -5.08
N LEU A 67 -7.81 2.43 -4.38
CA LEU A 67 -8.53 1.15 -4.29
C LEU A 67 -9.80 1.23 -3.43
N ALA A 68 -9.93 2.23 -2.56
CA ALA A 68 -11.12 2.41 -1.72
C ALA A 68 -12.18 3.29 -2.41
N ALA A 69 -11.77 4.23 -3.27
CA ALA A 69 -12.69 5.10 -4.00
C ALA A 69 -13.58 4.35 -5.01
N THR A 70 -13.26 3.09 -5.30
CA THR A 70 -13.97 2.20 -6.24
C THR A 70 -15.17 1.49 -5.62
N GLU A 71 -15.25 1.37 -4.30
CA GLU A 71 -16.32 0.63 -3.60
C GLU A 71 -17.74 1.20 -3.81
N HIS A 72 -17.84 2.48 -4.17
CA HIS A 72 -19.12 3.15 -4.38
C HIS A 72 -19.68 2.98 -5.79
N LYS A 73 -18.96 2.28 -6.68
CA LYS A 73 -19.43 1.98 -8.03
C LYS A 73 -19.90 0.54 -8.05
N ARG A 74 -21.19 0.32 -8.29
CA ARG A 74 -21.75 -1.04 -8.43
C ARG A 74 -20.87 -1.84 -9.39
N PRO A 75 -20.48 -3.08 -9.06
CA PRO A 75 -19.84 -3.95 -10.03
C PRO A 75 -20.75 -4.06 -11.24
N PRO A 76 -20.21 -4.08 -12.47
CA PRO A 76 -21.02 -4.39 -13.64
C PRO A 76 -21.65 -5.76 -13.39
N GLN A 77 -22.99 -5.80 -13.36
CA GLN A 77 -23.73 -7.06 -13.29
C GLN A 77 -23.39 -7.89 -14.53
N ASP A 78 -23.35 -9.21 -14.38
CA ASP A 78 -23.11 -10.18 -15.46
C ASP A 78 -23.90 -9.81 -16.74
N PRO A 79 -23.34 -10.10 -17.93
CA PRO A 79 -23.96 -9.75 -19.20
C PRO A 79 -25.18 -10.65 -19.42
N CYS A 80 -26.34 -10.22 -18.92
CA CYS A 80 -27.60 -10.73 -19.43
C CYS A 80 -27.74 -10.27 -20.88
N CYS A 81 -27.98 -11.26 -21.74
CA CYS A 81 -28.11 -11.16 -23.18
C CYS A 81 -29.03 -10.00 -23.62
N CYS A 82 -28.68 -9.45 -24.78
CA CYS A 82 -29.39 -8.40 -25.53
C CYS A 82 -28.97 -6.96 -25.17
N ASP A 83 -27.90 -6.47 -25.81
CA ASP A 83 -27.98 -5.30 -26.70
C ASP A 83 -26.67 -5.14 -27.50
N ASP A 84 -26.85 -4.85 -28.79
CA ASP A 84 -25.82 -4.68 -29.81
C ASP A 84 -24.98 -3.41 -29.62
N ASP A 85 -23.71 -3.55 -29.99
CA ASP A 85 -22.69 -2.54 -30.31
C ASP A 85 -22.20 -1.55 -29.23
N SER A 86 -20.89 -1.70 -28.97
CA SER A 86 -19.93 -0.70 -28.46
C SER A 86 -19.69 -0.61 -26.94
N GLY A 87 -18.67 -1.36 -26.50
CA GLY A 87 -17.74 -0.87 -25.50
C GLY A 87 -17.98 -1.44 -24.11
N SER A 88 -17.05 -2.27 -23.65
CA SER A 88 -16.96 -2.69 -22.26
C SER A 88 -17.18 -1.50 -21.31
N ASN A 89 -18.15 -1.60 -20.39
CA ASN A 89 -18.51 -0.57 -19.39
C ASN A 89 -17.38 -0.19 -18.41
N TYR A 90 -16.14 -0.59 -18.66
CA TYR A 90 -14.98 -0.23 -17.88
C TYR A 90 -14.44 1.13 -18.34
N LYS A 91 -14.32 2.07 -17.40
CA LYS A 91 -13.65 3.34 -17.66
C LYS A 91 -12.17 3.06 -17.95
N SER A 92 -11.79 3.09 -19.22
CA SER A 92 -10.39 3.00 -19.62
C SER A 92 -9.59 4.20 -19.11
N ARG A 93 -8.37 3.93 -18.64
CA ARG A 93 -7.39 4.93 -18.21
C ARG A 93 -6.16 4.82 -19.09
N GLN A 94 -5.63 5.96 -19.52
CA GLN A 94 -4.47 6.02 -20.39
C GLN A 94 -3.18 6.05 -19.57
N LEU A 95 -2.16 5.33 -20.03
CA LEU A 95 -0.81 5.33 -19.46
C LEU A 95 0.20 5.32 -20.61
N ALA A 96 1.30 6.07 -20.49
CA ALA A 96 2.37 6.01 -21.47
C ALA A 96 3.14 4.68 -21.36
N LYS A 97 3.64 4.16 -22.49
CA LYS A 97 4.57 3.02 -22.50
C LYS A 97 5.78 3.30 -21.59
N GLY A 98 6.11 2.34 -20.72
CA GLY A 98 7.15 2.49 -19.71
C GLY A 98 6.72 3.28 -18.46
N GLY A 99 5.45 3.69 -18.40
CA GLY A 99 4.85 4.29 -17.21
C GLY A 99 4.56 3.27 -16.11
N TYR A 100 4.04 3.74 -14.99
CA TYR A 100 3.72 2.90 -13.84
C TYR A 100 2.36 3.24 -13.22
N ALA A 101 1.70 2.23 -12.66
CA ALA A 101 0.50 2.45 -11.85
C ALA A 101 0.86 2.40 -10.35
N LEU A 102 0.40 3.41 -9.61
CA LEU A 102 0.47 3.50 -8.16
C LEU A 102 -0.89 3.10 -7.57
N PHE A 103 -0.93 1.98 -6.87
CA PHE A 103 -2.12 1.48 -6.18
C PHE A 103 -2.03 1.79 -4.69
N TYR A 104 -3.00 2.53 -4.16
CA TYR A 104 -3.03 2.94 -2.75
C TYR A 104 -4.46 2.90 -2.20
N VAL A 105 -4.58 2.95 -0.87
CA VAL A 105 -5.88 2.95 -0.18
C VAL A 105 -6.10 4.32 0.45
N GLY A 106 -6.99 5.13 -0.10
CA GLY A 106 -7.23 6.50 0.40
C GLY A 106 -8.07 6.57 1.68
N SER A 107 -8.84 5.52 2.00
CA SER A 107 -9.73 5.50 3.16
C SER A 107 -10.12 4.09 3.61
N GLY A 108 -10.81 3.96 4.75
CA GLY A 108 -11.36 2.69 5.24
C GLY A 108 -10.34 1.78 5.96
N SER A 109 -10.71 0.53 6.21
CA SER A 109 -9.92 -0.39 7.03
C SER A 109 -8.80 -1.11 6.27
N GLY A 110 -8.65 -0.87 4.96
CA GLY A 110 -7.75 -1.64 4.10
C GLY A 110 -8.25 -3.04 3.76
N GLY A 111 -7.31 -3.94 3.46
CA GLY A 111 -7.55 -5.33 3.05
C GLY A 111 -7.65 -5.50 1.54
N TYR A 112 -7.07 -4.58 0.76
CA TYR A 112 -7.15 -4.60 -0.70
C TYR A 112 -5.97 -5.31 -1.34
N HIS A 113 -6.21 -5.96 -2.47
CA HIS A 113 -5.17 -6.38 -3.38
C HIS A 113 -5.62 -6.18 -4.82
N VAL A 114 -4.66 -6.19 -5.73
CA VAL A 114 -4.90 -5.90 -7.14
C VAL A 114 -4.24 -6.96 -7.99
N LYS A 115 -4.92 -7.35 -9.06
CA LYS A 115 -4.38 -8.17 -10.13
C LYS A 115 -4.46 -7.39 -11.44
N SER A 116 -3.44 -7.48 -12.27
CA SER A 116 -3.43 -6.91 -13.61
C SER A 116 -2.91 -7.93 -14.60
N TYR A 117 -3.56 -8.03 -15.75
CA TYR A 117 -3.16 -8.94 -16.80
C TYR A 117 -3.46 -8.35 -18.17
N ALA A 118 -2.61 -8.66 -19.15
CA ALA A 118 -2.82 -8.26 -20.52
C ALA A 118 -4.05 -8.97 -21.09
N LEU A 119 -4.84 -8.24 -21.89
CA LEU A 119 -5.98 -8.79 -22.62
C LEU A 119 -5.60 -9.36 -23.99
N ASP A 120 -4.41 -9.00 -24.49
CA ASP A 120 -3.87 -9.54 -25.72
C ASP A 120 -3.36 -10.98 -25.47
N PRO A 121 -3.89 -12.00 -26.16
CA PRO A 121 -3.47 -13.38 -26.00
C PRO A 121 -2.01 -13.65 -26.39
N ASP A 122 -1.41 -12.80 -27.24
CA ASP A 122 -0.01 -12.92 -27.65
C ASP A 122 0.95 -12.15 -26.73
N SER A 123 0.42 -11.46 -25.72
CA SER A 123 1.24 -10.72 -24.77
C SER A 123 2.12 -11.67 -23.96
N LYS A 124 3.43 -11.39 -23.96
CA LYS A 124 4.43 -12.09 -23.14
C LYS A 124 4.59 -11.48 -21.76
N GLN A 125 3.77 -10.48 -21.42
CA GLN A 125 3.90 -9.78 -20.14
C GLN A 125 3.30 -10.62 -19.01
N ASP A 126 4.09 -10.82 -17.97
CA ASP A 126 3.64 -11.51 -16.77
C ASP A 126 2.46 -10.78 -16.14
N SER A 127 1.47 -11.54 -15.67
CA SER A 127 0.40 -10.98 -14.85
C SER A 127 0.96 -10.42 -13.55
N PHE A 128 0.51 -9.25 -13.17
CA PHE A 128 0.80 -8.65 -11.88
C PHE A 128 -0.25 -9.07 -10.84
N ASP A 129 0.22 -9.38 -9.64
CA ASP A 129 -0.61 -9.66 -8.47
C ASP A 129 0.06 -9.03 -7.25
N SER A 130 -0.57 -8.07 -6.57
CA SER A 130 0.05 -7.40 -5.42
C SER A 130 0.29 -8.34 -4.23
N THR A 131 -0.31 -9.53 -4.22
CA THR A 131 -0.02 -10.58 -3.24
C THR A 131 1.30 -11.33 -3.52
N ARG A 132 1.87 -11.16 -4.73
CA ARG A 132 3.12 -11.76 -5.20
C ARG A 132 3.86 -10.76 -6.11
N LEU A 133 4.66 -9.90 -5.50
CA LEU A 133 5.40 -8.85 -6.20
C LEU A 133 6.51 -9.45 -7.06
N ASN A 134 6.58 -9.00 -8.29
CA ASN A 134 7.57 -9.40 -9.28
C ASN A 134 8.71 -8.38 -9.37
N ARG A 135 9.71 -8.71 -10.19
CA ARG A 135 10.85 -7.83 -10.41
C ARG A 135 10.39 -6.46 -10.92
N GLY A 136 10.85 -5.40 -10.26
CA GLY A 136 10.52 -4.02 -10.64
C GLY A 136 9.25 -3.48 -10.00
N ASP A 137 8.48 -4.32 -9.31
CA ASP A 137 7.41 -3.85 -8.43
C ASP A 137 7.99 -3.21 -7.17
N LEU A 138 7.31 -2.19 -6.66
CA LEU A 138 7.66 -1.54 -5.41
C LEU A 138 6.55 -1.70 -4.39
N PHE A 139 6.90 -1.94 -3.14
CA PHE A 139 6.00 -1.79 -2.01
C PHE A 139 6.48 -0.66 -1.11
N GLY A 140 5.73 0.43 -1.08
CA GLY A 140 6.02 1.57 -0.22
C GLY A 140 5.14 1.56 1.03
N ILE A 141 5.70 2.03 2.13
CA ILE A 141 5.01 2.07 3.42
C ILE A 141 5.52 3.21 4.31
N THR A 142 4.62 3.74 5.15
CA THR A 142 4.97 4.67 6.23
C THR A 142 4.57 4.09 7.58
N LEU A 143 5.55 3.91 8.47
CA LEU A 143 5.30 3.42 9.83
C LEU A 143 5.08 4.59 10.79
N ILE A 144 3.86 4.72 11.32
CA ILE A 144 3.49 5.83 12.23
C ILE A 144 3.78 5.51 13.69
N ARG A 145 3.72 4.24 14.09
CA ARG A 145 3.88 3.87 15.50
C ARG A 145 5.35 3.60 15.82
N PRO A 146 5.97 4.30 16.79
CA PRO A 146 7.33 3.96 17.23
C PRO A 146 7.37 2.55 17.79
N GLY A 147 8.51 1.87 17.65
CA GLY A 147 8.64 0.49 18.09
C GLY A 147 9.58 -0.36 17.28
N HIS A 148 9.71 -1.62 17.70
CA HIS A 148 10.43 -2.64 16.93
C HIS A 148 9.45 -3.44 16.08
N TYR A 149 9.82 -3.67 14.84
CA TYR A 149 9.03 -4.43 13.87
C TYR A 149 9.86 -5.56 13.28
N HIS A 150 9.18 -6.65 12.96
CA HIS A 150 9.69 -7.71 12.13
C HIS A 150 9.20 -7.50 10.70
N VAL A 151 10.11 -7.60 9.74
CA VAL A 151 9.77 -7.70 8.32
C VAL A 151 10.04 -9.13 7.86
N THR A 152 9.09 -9.69 7.12
CA THR A 152 9.20 -11.03 6.55
C THR A 152 8.80 -10.99 5.09
N ASN A 153 9.67 -11.53 4.24
CA ASN A 153 9.31 -11.93 2.89
C ASN A 153 8.80 -13.37 2.93
N THR A 154 7.47 -13.54 2.86
CA THR A 154 6.79 -14.80 3.23
C THR A 154 7.17 -15.98 2.33
N PRO A 155 7.18 -15.86 0.98
CA PRO A 155 7.47 -17.00 0.10
C PRO A 155 8.91 -17.48 0.23
N LYS A 156 9.87 -16.56 0.37
CA LYS A 156 11.30 -16.87 0.50
C LYS A 156 11.78 -17.07 1.94
N LYS A 157 10.89 -16.91 2.93
CA LYS A 157 11.19 -16.98 4.37
C LYS A 157 12.42 -16.14 4.77
N ARG A 158 12.54 -14.95 4.19
CA ARG A 158 13.58 -13.99 4.58
C ARG A 158 13.03 -13.06 5.62
N HIS A 159 13.88 -12.67 6.55
CA HIS A 159 13.49 -11.89 7.71
C HIS A 159 14.39 -10.68 7.87
N GLY A 160 13.88 -9.67 8.54
CA GLY A 160 14.63 -8.49 8.92
C GLY A 160 13.99 -7.81 10.12
N LYS A 161 14.68 -6.80 10.64
CA LYS A 161 14.24 -6.02 11.80
C LYS A 161 14.24 -4.55 11.47
N ILE A 162 13.21 -3.85 11.91
CA ILE A 162 13.08 -2.40 11.75
C ILE A 162 12.86 -1.79 13.14
N SER A 163 13.52 -0.68 13.42
CA SER A 163 13.33 0.11 14.63
C SER A 163 12.83 1.49 14.25
N VAL A 164 11.62 1.84 14.69
CA VAL A 164 11.01 3.15 14.44
C VAL A 164 11.15 4.01 15.70
N GLU A 165 11.92 5.08 15.59
CA GLU A 165 12.18 6.02 16.68
C GLU A 165 11.11 7.11 16.73
N ALA A 166 10.68 7.47 17.94
CA ALA A 166 9.75 8.56 18.13
C ALA A 166 10.41 9.91 17.82
N VAL A 167 9.69 10.79 17.13
CA VAL A 167 10.16 12.16 16.89
C VAL A 167 10.17 12.93 18.20
N SER A 168 11.29 13.59 18.51
CA SER A 168 11.40 14.47 19.65
C SER A 168 10.66 15.78 19.42
N ALA A 169 10.07 16.34 20.48
CA ALA A 169 9.38 17.62 20.39
C ALA A 169 10.38 18.72 20.00
N SER A 170 10.09 19.44 18.92
CA SER A 170 10.90 20.53 18.37
C SER A 170 10.08 21.80 18.22
N LYS A 171 10.77 22.96 18.21
CA LYS A 171 10.17 24.25 17.85
C LYS A 171 9.90 24.39 16.35
N THR A 172 10.57 23.57 15.52
CA THR A 172 10.37 23.52 14.07
C THR A 172 9.35 22.43 13.72
N PRO A 173 8.50 22.67 12.68
CA PRO A 173 7.66 21.61 12.14
C PRO A 173 8.51 20.42 11.72
N TYR A 174 8.06 19.22 12.09
CA TYR A 174 8.75 18.00 11.70
C TYR A 174 8.65 17.78 10.19
N GLN A 175 9.79 17.51 9.58
CA GLN A 175 9.89 17.06 8.19
C GLN A 175 10.50 15.65 8.19
N PRO A 176 9.76 14.64 7.75
CA PRO A 176 10.31 13.30 7.62
C PRO A 176 11.53 13.30 6.69
N PRO A 177 12.59 12.53 7.01
CA PRO A 177 13.69 12.29 6.08
C PRO A 177 13.21 11.60 4.79
N GLU A 178 14.11 11.53 3.80
CA GLU A 178 13.85 10.77 2.58
C GLU A 178 13.50 9.30 2.85
N ALA A 179 12.70 8.72 1.97
CA ALA A 179 12.25 7.35 2.11
C ALA A 179 13.43 6.38 1.95
N LEU A 180 13.58 5.48 2.92
CA LEU A 180 14.62 4.48 2.87
C LEU A 180 14.30 3.42 1.81
N GLN A 181 15.26 3.14 0.93
CA GLN A 181 15.14 2.10 -0.09
C GLN A 181 15.71 0.79 0.43
N ILE A 182 14.97 -0.31 0.29
CA ILE A 182 15.36 -1.65 0.73
C ILE A 182 15.20 -2.63 -0.43
N GLU A 183 16.30 -3.26 -0.82
CA GLU A 183 16.27 -4.42 -1.71
C GLU A 183 15.78 -5.63 -0.91
N VAL A 184 14.64 -6.22 -1.28
CA VAL A 184 14.05 -7.35 -0.53
C VAL A 184 15.02 -8.52 -0.40
N ASP A 185 15.91 -8.70 -1.38
CA ASP A 185 16.88 -9.77 -1.35
C ASP A 185 17.95 -9.63 -0.25
N THR A 186 18.16 -8.43 0.26
CA THR A 186 19.16 -8.15 1.31
C THR A 186 18.66 -8.41 2.73
N LEU A 187 17.38 -8.77 2.88
CA LEU A 187 16.79 -9.13 4.17
C LEU A 187 17.44 -10.41 4.71
N THR A 188 18.06 -10.31 5.88
CA THR A 188 18.62 -11.44 6.63
C THR A 188 18.38 -11.29 8.14
N ASP A 189 18.21 -12.41 8.84
CA ASP A 189 18.02 -12.45 10.30
C ASP A 189 19.18 -11.83 11.10
N ASN A 190 20.38 -11.87 10.53
CA ASN A 190 21.62 -11.43 11.16
C ASN A 190 21.94 -9.96 10.92
N ASN A 191 21.17 -9.27 10.08
CA ASN A 191 21.37 -7.84 9.85
C ASN A 191 20.95 -7.04 11.08
N LYS A 192 21.73 -5.98 11.35
CA LYS A 192 21.35 -4.96 12.34
C LYS A 192 19.98 -4.39 11.95
N ALA A 193 19.18 -4.08 12.97
CA ALA A 193 17.89 -3.45 12.74
C ALA A 193 18.07 -2.16 11.92
N VAL A 194 17.25 -2.01 10.90
CA VAL A 194 17.17 -0.78 10.13
C VAL A 194 16.45 0.27 10.97
N THR A 195 17.10 1.41 11.21
CA THR A 195 16.50 2.50 11.99
C THR A 195 15.77 3.47 11.08
N LEU A 196 14.51 3.78 11.43
CA LEU A 196 13.66 4.78 10.80
C LEU A 196 13.22 5.79 11.84
N THR A 197 12.96 7.01 11.39
CA THR A 197 12.23 7.99 12.21
C THR A 197 10.73 7.80 12.01
N GLN A 198 9.91 8.09 13.02
CA GLN A 198 8.46 8.04 12.92
C GLN A 198 7.93 8.80 11.70
N ALA A 199 7.02 8.19 10.94
CA ALA A 199 6.46 8.73 9.70
C ALA A 199 7.47 8.92 8.54
N GLN A 200 8.71 8.44 8.67
CA GLN A 200 9.60 8.26 7.53
C GLN A 200 9.06 7.16 6.62
N GLY A 201 9.12 7.39 5.30
CA GLY A 201 8.77 6.39 4.30
C GLY A 201 9.83 5.31 4.17
N MET A 202 9.41 4.15 3.69
CA MET A 202 10.28 3.04 3.32
C MET A 202 9.73 2.38 2.06
N VAL A 203 10.60 2.02 1.14
CA VAL A 203 10.25 1.42 -0.15
C VAL A 203 11.03 0.13 -0.33
N PHE A 204 10.31 -0.97 -0.51
CA PHE A 204 10.87 -2.27 -0.83
C PHE A 204 10.88 -2.47 -2.34
N HIS A 205 12.05 -2.79 -2.88
CA HIS A 205 12.23 -3.21 -4.27
C HIS A 205 12.07 -4.72 -4.34
N ALA A 206 11.03 -5.17 -5.04
CA ALA A 206 10.77 -6.58 -5.22
C ALA A 206 11.67 -7.16 -6.30
N SER A 207 12.13 -8.38 -6.06
CA SER A 207 13.01 -9.13 -6.95
C SER A 207 12.24 -10.17 -7.74
N GLN A 208 11.42 -11.02 -7.08
CA GLN A 208 10.63 -12.07 -7.73
C GLN A 208 9.78 -12.80 -6.70
N ASP A 209 8.47 -12.96 -6.93
CA ASP A 209 7.57 -13.71 -6.06
C ASP A 209 7.63 -13.28 -4.58
N ASP A 210 7.76 -11.98 -4.34
CA ASP A 210 7.92 -11.44 -3.00
C ASP A 210 6.58 -11.05 -2.35
N ARG A 211 6.44 -11.28 -1.05
CA ARG A 211 5.32 -10.74 -0.27
C ARG A 211 5.83 -10.24 1.07
N ILE A 212 5.78 -8.93 1.25
CA ILE A 212 6.34 -8.26 2.41
C ILE A 212 5.26 -8.12 3.49
N LEU A 213 5.50 -8.76 4.62
CA LEU A 213 4.71 -8.66 5.84
C LEU A 213 5.55 -7.94 6.91
N ILE A 214 5.00 -6.89 7.50
CA ILE A 214 5.63 -6.12 8.58
C ILE A 214 4.71 -6.16 9.78
N GLU A 215 5.23 -6.59 10.93
CA GLU A 215 4.48 -6.76 12.16
C GLU A 215 5.20 -6.09 13.32
N LEU A 216 4.47 -5.29 14.10
CA LEU A 216 4.97 -4.69 15.33
C LEU A 216 5.16 -5.77 16.38
N ASP A 217 6.34 -5.77 17.00
CA ASP A 217 6.68 -6.71 18.06
C ASP A 217 5.73 -6.56 19.26
N ALA A 218 5.21 -7.70 19.74
CA ALA A 218 4.26 -7.78 20.84
C ALA A 218 4.81 -7.18 22.13
N ASP A 219 6.13 -7.25 22.35
CA ASP A 219 6.75 -6.67 23.53
C ASP A 219 6.79 -5.15 23.49
N THR A 220 6.86 -4.55 22.29
CA THR A 220 6.65 -3.11 22.11
C THR A 220 5.21 -2.75 22.47
N ILE A 221 4.22 -3.53 22.01
CA ILE A 221 2.80 -3.29 22.27
C ILE A 221 2.52 -3.25 23.78
N LYS A 222 3.06 -4.22 24.53
CA LYS A 222 2.91 -4.30 26.00
C LYS A 222 3.51 -3.08 26.70
N LYS A 223 4.73 -2.67 26.33
CA LYS A 223 5.41 -1.51 26.95
C LYS A 223 4.71 -0.17 26.68
N GLN A 224 3.93 -0.08 25.60
CA GLN A 224 3.19 1.13 25.24
C GLN A 224 1.76 1.17 25.80
N GLN A 225 1.27 0.09 26.42
CA GLN A 225 -0.01 0.17 27.13
C GLN A 225 0.12 1.14 28.30
N PRO A 226 -0.81 2.10 28.46
CA PRO A 226 -0.80 2.96 29.63
C PRO A 226 -0.98 2.09 30.86
N GLU A 227 -0.02 2.14 31.80
CA GLU A 227 -0.20 1.55 33.13
C GLU A 227 -1.54 2.03 33.70
N GLU A 228 -2.39 1.12 34.18
CA GLU A 228 -3.76 1.38 34.69
C GLU A 228 -3.82 2.48 35.77
N ASN A 229 -2.68 2.90 36.34
CA ASN A 229 -2.59 3.91 37.39
C ASN A 229 -1.87 5.22 37.00
N ARG A 230 -1.59 5.48 35.71
CA ARG A 230 -1.03 6.79 35.31
C ARG A 230 -2.12 7.87 35.40
N LYS A 231 -1.93 8.83 36.32
CA LYS A 231 -2.74 10.06 36.42
C LYS A 231 -2.84 10.72 35.05
N THR A 232 -3.97 10.57 34.37
CA THR A 232 -4.24 11.22 33.08
C THR A 232 -4.13 12.73 33.24
N ALA A 233 -3.30 13.38 32.44
CA ALA A 233 -3.21 14.83 32.40
C ALA A 233 -4.60 15.41 32.04
N ARG A 234 -5.24 16.06 33.02
CA ARG A 234 -6.52 16.76 32.79
C ARG A 234 -6.22 18.11 32.17
N TRP A 235 -6.66 18.31 30.94
CA TRP A 235 -6.71 19.64 30.33
C TRP A 235 -7.68 20.52 31.12
N SER A 236 -7.15 21.49 31.85
CA SER A 236 -7.97 22.52 32.50
C SER A 236 -8.30 23.61 31.48
N LYS A 237 -9.57 23.97 31.38
CA LYS A 237 -10.01 25.11 30.55
C LYS A 237 -9.31 26.37 31.06
N HIS A 238 -8.60 27.06 30.15
CA HIS A 238 -8.11 28.40 30.40
C HIS A 238 -9.30 29.33 30.66
N ARG A 239 -9.44 29.83 31.89
CA ARG A 239 -10.43 30.88 32.21
C ARG A 239 -9.94 32.17 31.56
N ARG A 240 -10.64 32.63 30.52
CA ARG A 240 -10.50 33.99 30.01
C ARG A 240 -10.88 34.96 31.14
N LYS A 241 -9.99 35.90 31.44
CA LYS A 241 -10.31 37.13 32.18
C LYS A 241 -11.03 38.10 31.25
#